data_AF-A0A954TU85-F1
#
_entry.id   AF-A0A954TU85-F1
#
_cell.length_a   1.000
_cell.length_b   1.000
_cell.length_c   1.000
_cell.angle_alpha   90.00
_cell.angle_beta   90.00
_cell.angle_gamma   90.00
#
_symmetry.space_group_name_H-M   'P 1'
#
loop_
_entity.id
_entity.type
_entity.pdbx_description
1 polymer ?
#
loop_
_entity_poly.entity_id
_entity_poly.type
_entity_poly.pdbx_seq_one_letter_code
_entity_poly.pdbx_strand_id
1 'polypeptide(L)'
;AIRLWRQKGELPEETYASRRERVTARLQSLIDTEWDNSHAKRLIKRLRRHQSDLFTFLDQDNVPFENNHAERCVRPAVIIRKNSYGNRSQRGADCQAVLMSVFRTLKQRGHDPIRTIITALEQYLLTAQLPPLESREKQLRCLGWFEAIVVLR
;
A
#
# COMPACT_ATOMS: atom_id res chain seq x y z
N ALA A 1 -4.59 20.59 2.25
CA ALA A 1 -4.82 19.39 1.43
C ALA A 1 -6.15 18.69 1.80
N ILE A 2 -6.29 18.04 2.95
CA ILE A 2 -7.52 17.26 3.30
C ILE A 2 -8.81 18.09 3.22
N ARG A 3 -8.80 19.32 3.74
CA ARG A 3 -9.97 20.23 3.63
C ARG A 3 -10.34 20.53 2.17
N LEU A 4 -9.34 20.72 1.31
CA LEU A 4 -9.55 20.97 -0.12
C LEU A 4 -10.16 19.73 -0.80
N TRP A 5 -9.68 18.54 -0.46
CA TRP A 5 -10.25 17.27 -0.93
C TRP A 5 -11.72 17.10 -0.53
N ARG A 6 -12.10 17.45 0.71
CA ARG A 6 -13.50 17.38 1.16
C ARG A 6 -14.43 18.33 0.40
N GLN A 7 -13.90 19.40 -0.18
CA GLN A 7 -14.64 20.38 -0.98
C GLN A 7 -14.58 20.08 -2.48
N LYS A 8 -14.00 18.93 -2.86
CA LYS A 8 -13.93 18.51 -4.27
C LYS A 8 -15.35 18.27 -4.78
N GLY A 9 -15.72 18.93 -5.87
CA GLY A 9 -17.08 18.91 -6.44
C GLY A 9 -17.98 20.08 -6.01
N GLU A 10 -17.65 20.81 -4.93
CA GLU A 10 -18.37 22.02 -4.51
C GLU A 10 -17.73 23.30 -5.07
N LEU A 11 -16.41 23.27 -5.29
CA LEU A 11 -15.64 24.41 -5.77
C LEU A 11 -15.56 24.43 -7.29
N PRO A 12 -15.54 25.62 -7.93
CA PRO A 12 -15.15 25.76 -9.32
C PRO A 12 -13.74 25.20 -9.56
N GLU A 13 -13.52 24.58 -10.71
CA GLU A 13 -12.26 23.91 -11.07
C GLU A 13 -11.04 24.84 -10.92
N GLU A 14 -11.16 26.09 -11.38
CA GLU A 14 -10.11 27.11 -11.28
C GLU A 14 -9.74 27.42 -9.81
N THR A 15 -10.76 27.50 -8.94
CA THR A 15 -10.54 27.72 -7.51
C THR A 15 -9.88 26.52 -6.85
N TYR A 16 -10.26 25.31 -7.27
CA TYR A 16 -9.64 24.08 -6.78
C TYR A 16 -8.16 24.01 -7.17
N ALA A 17 -7.84 24.23 -8.45
CA ALA A 17 -6.48 24.26 -8.98
C ALA A 17 -5.61 25.30 -8.26
N SER A 18 -6.10 26.54 -8.13
CA SER A 18 -5.38 27.60 -7.40
C SER A 18 -5.09 27.21 -5.94
N ARG A 19 -6.07 26.63 -5.24
CA ARG A 19 -5.87 26.17 -3.85
C ARG A 19 -4.89 25.01 -3.76
N ARG A 20 -4.88 24.12 -4.76
CA ARG A 20 -3.93 23.00 -4.85
C ARG A 20 -2.51 23.52 -5.03
N GLU A 21 -2.28 24.47 -5.95
CA GLU A 21 -1.00 25.12 -6.14
C GLU A 21 -0.50 25.80 -4.86
N ARG A 22 -1.36 26.54 -4.15
CA ARG A 22 -0.99 27.20 -2.89
C ARG A 22 -0.53 26.20 -1.81
N VAL A 23 -1.15 25.03 -1.74
CA VAL A 23 -0.75 23.98 -0.80
C VAL A 23 0.59 23.37 -1.20
N THR A 24 0.81 23.12 -2.49
CA THR A 24 2.09 22.64 -3.03
C THR A 24 3.22 23.64 -2.81
N ALA A 25 3.00 24.93 -3.11
CA ALA A 25 3.97 25.99 -2.88
C ALA A 25 4.34 26.12 -1.40
N ARG A 26 3.37 25.98 -0.50
CA ARG A 26 3.63 25.98 0.95
C ARG A 26 4.48 24.79 1.38
N LEU A 27 4.24 23.60 0.83
CA LEU A 27 5.09 22.43 1.08
C LEU A 27 6.51 22.68 0.59
N GLN A 28 6.67 23.24 -0.62
CA GLN A 28 7.97 23.54 -1.19
C GLN A 28 8.74 24.55 -0.32
N SER A 29 8.09 25.63 0.12
CA SER A 29 8.67 26.59 1.05
C SER A 29 9.18 25.93 2.34
N LEU A 30 8.43 24.99 2.93
CA LEU A 30 8.87 24.25 4.11
C LEU A 30 10.09 23.35 3.83
N ILE A 31 10.15 22.76 2.64
CA ILE A 31 11.26 21.90 2.21
C ILE A 31 12.53 22.70 1.96
N ASP A 32 12.39 23.93 1.46
CA ASP A 32 13.52 24.80 1.11
C ASP A 32 14.03 25.63 2.29
N THR A 33 13.21 25.79 3.34
CA THR A 33 13.63 26.43 4.58
C THR A 33 14.78 25.66 5.23
N GLU A 34 15.80 26.38 5.70
CA GLU A 34 16.86 25.78 6.53
C GLU A 34 16.34 25.53 7.95
N TRP A 35 16.63 24.34 8.46
CA TRP A 35 16.21 23.93 9.81
C TRP A 35 17.43 23.47 10.58
N ASP A 36 17.65 23.99 11.78
CA ASP A 36 18.79 23.58 12.61
C ASP A 36 18.58 22.26 13.35
N ASN A 37 17.33 21.97 13.70
CA ASN A 37 16.95 20.78 14.46
C ASN A 37 17.14 19.48 13.63
N SER A 38 17.78 18.47 14.24
CA SER A 38 18.08 17.18 13.57
C SER A 38 16.83 16.39 13.16
N HIS A 39 15.75 16.42 13.95
CA HIS A 39 14.48 15.79 13.62
C HIS A 39 13.79 16.53 12.47
N ALA A 40 13.83 17.86 12.46
CA ALA A 40 13.31 18.66 11.35
C ALA A 40 14.05 18.35 10.05
N LYS A 41 15.39 18.32 10.06
CA LYS A 41 16.21 17.91 8.90
C LYS A 41 15.82 16.53 8.36
N ARG A 42 15.60 15.55 9.26
CA ARG A 42 15.15 14.20 8.88
C ARG A 42 13.75 14.21 8.24
N LEU A 43 12.83 14.99 8.79
CA LEU A 43 11.48 15.14 8.25
C LEU A 43 11.52 15.80 6.86
N ILE A 44 12.26 16.90 6.69
CA ILE A 44 12.40 17.58 5.40
C ILE A 44 13.00 16.66 4.35
N LYS A 45 14.04 15.89 4.69
CA LYS A 45 14.61 14.88 3.77
C LYS A 45 13.56 13.88 3.30
N ARG A 46 12.64 13.46 4.19
CA ARG A 46 11.55 12.56 3.84
C ARG A 46 10.48 13.26 2.99
N LEU A 47 10.10 14.49 3.33
CA LEU A 47 9.14 15.27 2.55
C LEU A 47 9.65 15.51 1.13
N ARG A 48 10.91 15.92 0.97
CA ARG A 48 11.56 16.11 -0.34
C ARG A 48 11.56 14.84 -1.18
N ARG A 49 11.77 13.67 -0.56
CA ARG A 49 11.74 12.38 -1.25
C ARG A 49 10.37 12.01 -1.79
N HIS A 50 9.30 12.37 -1.07
CA HIS A 50 7.93 11.93 -1.39
C HIS A 50 7.01 13.07 -1.84
N GLN A 51 7.56 14.24 -2.16
CA GLN A 51 6.79 15.45 -2.45
C GLN A 51 5.83 15.30 -3.63
N SER A 52 6.18 14.49 -4.63
CA SER A 52 5.34 14.17 -5.78
C SER A 52 4.09 13.39 -5.39
N ASP A 53 4.18 12.58 -4.33
CA ASP A 53 3.15 11.58 -3.99
C ASP A 53 2.23 12.05 -2.86
N LEU A 54 2.65 13.08 -2.10
CA LEU A 54 1.94 13.55 -0.90
C LEU A 54 0.52 14.05 -1.20
N PHE A 55 0.28 14.58 -2.41
CA PHE A 55 -0.99 15.19 -2.79
C PHE A 55 -1.71 14.46 -3.93
N THR A 56 -1.29 13.24 -4.29
CA THR A 56 -1.92 12.45 -5.37
C THR A 56 -3.43 12.27 -5.20
N PHE A 57 -3.91 12.20 -3.95
CA PHE A 57 -5.34 12.11 -3.65
C PHE A 57 -6.17 13.35 -4.04
N LEU A 58 -5.53 14.51 -4.23
CA LEU A 58 -6.21 15.70 -4.78
C LEU A 58 -6.51 15.50 -6.26
N ASP A 59 -5.59 14.86 -6.98
CA ASP A 59 -5.64 14.70 -8.43
C ASP A 59 -6.40 13.42 -8.83
N GLN A 60 -6.42 12.38 -7.99
CA GLN A 60 -7.05 11.08 -8.28
C GLN A 60 -8.15 10.72 -7.26
N ASP A 61 -9.40 10.56 -7.75
CA ASP A 61 -10.56 10.28 -6.89
C ASP A 61 -10.51 8.94 -6.16
N ASN A 62 -9.85 7.94 -6.74
CA ASN A 62 -9.76 6.60 -6.19
C ASN A 62 -8.62 6.43 -5.17
N VAL A 63 -7.83 7.49 -4.92
CA VAL A 63 -6.73 7.45 -3.96
C VAL A 63 -7.18 8.10 -2.66
N PRO A 64 -7.28 7.35 -1.55
CA PRO A 64 -7.61 7.93 -0.26
C PRO A 64 -6.46 8.80 0.26
N PHE A 65 -6.79 9.84 1.03
CA PHE A 65 -5.78 10.68 1.70
C PHE A 65 -5.08 9.96 2.88
N GLU A 66 -5.60 8.80 3.30
CA GLU A 66 -5.12 8.01 4.42
C GLU A 66 -4.35 6.76 3.98
N ASN A 67 -3.33 6.39 4.75
CA ASN A 67 -2.50 5.20 4.50
C ASN A 67 -3.07 3.91 5.15
N ASN A 68 -4.29 3.98 5.70
CA ASN A 68 -4.89 2.91 6.50
C ASN A 68 -4.92 1.56 5.77
N HIS A 69 -5.19 1.57 4.46
CA HIS A 69 -5.22 0.34 3.68
C HIS A 69 -3.85 -0.34 3.61
N ALA A 70 -2.78 0.41 3.31
CA ALA A 70 -1.43 -0.14 3.24
C ALA A 70 -0.95 -0.63 4.61
N GLU A 71 -1.28 0.09 5.69
CA GLU A 71 -0.96 -0.31 7.06
C GLU A 71 -1.67 -1.62 7.44
N ARG A 72 -2.98 -1.72 7.20
CA ARG A 72 -3.75 -2.96 7.42
C ARG A 72 -3.16 -4.13 6.64
N CYS A 73 -2.69 -3.85 5.44
CA CYS A 73 -2.08 -4.81 4.54
C CYS A 73 -0.73 -5.37 5.04
N VAL A 74 0.11 -4.55 5.67
CA VAL A 74 1.42 -4.95 6.20
C VAL A 74 1.31 -5.57 7.60
N ARG A 75 0.27 -5.20 8.36
CA ARG A 75 0.08 -5.60 9.77
C ARG A 75 0.17 -7.11 10.03
N PRO A 76 -0.42 -8.02 9.21
CA PRO A 76 -0.31 -9.46 9.45
C PRO A 76 1.14 -9.96 9.45
N ALA A 77 1.97 -9.49 8.52
CA ALA A 77 3.38 -9.87 8.45
C ALA A 77 4.17 -9.39 9.68
N VAL A 78 3.89 -8.16 10.13
CA VAL A 78 4.51 -7.59 11.33
C VAL A 78 4.11 -8.37 12.59
N ILE A 79 2.83 -8.71 12.73
CA ILE A 79 2.34 -9.51 13.88
C ILE A 79 2.99 -10.89 13.90
N ILE A 80 3.04 -11.59 12.76
CA ILE A 80 3.66 -12.92 12.69
C ILE A 80 5.14 -12.83 13.03
N ARG A 81 5.88 -11.86 12.48
CA ARG A 81 7.29 -11.64 12.81
C ARG A 81 7.49 -11.40 14.32
N LYS A 82 6.61 -10.61 14.94
CA LYS A 82 6.67 -10.33 16.38
C LYS A 82 6.43 -11.61 17.20
N ASN A 83 5.39 -12.37 16.88
CA ASN A 83 5.01 -13.57 17.63
C ASN A 83 5.99 -14.74 17.45
N SER A 84 6.63 -14.83 16.28
CA SER A 84 7.63 -15.87 15.97
C SER A 84 9.05 -15.52 16.43
N TYR A 85 9.26 -14.32 16.98
CA TYR A 85 10.60 -13.75 17.23
C TYR A 85 11.48 -13.65 15.97
N GLY A 86 10.86 -13.61 14.79
CA GLY A 86 11.52 -13.53 13.50
C GLY A 86 12.12 -14.86 13.02
N ASN A 87 12.75 -14.82 11.84
CA ASN A 87 13.40 -15.98 11.24
C ASN A 87 14.86 -16.09 11.69
N ARG A 88 15.29 -17.30 12.03
CA ARG A 88 16.68 -17.61 12.41
C ARG A 88 17.58 -17.98 11.22
N SER A 89 17.02 -18.04 10.01
CA SER A 89 17.76 -18.31 8.78
C SER A 89 17.17 -17.52 7.61
N GLN A 90 18.01 -17.19 6.62
CA GLN A 90 17.56 -16.51 5.39
C GLN A 90 16.52 -17.36 4.64
N ARG A 91 16.75 -18.68 4.55
CA ARG A 91 15.80 -19.62 3.92
C ARG A 91 14.41 -19.58 4.57
N GLY A 92 14.35 -19.45 5.90
CA GLY A 92 13.08 -19.28 6.62
C GLY A 92 12.39 -17.96 6.30
N ALA A 93 13.16 -16.88 6.21
CA ALA A 93 12.64 -15.57 5.82
C ALA A 93 12.07 -15.56 4.40
N ASP A 94 12.77 -16.18 3.45
CA ASP A 94 12.33 -16.26 2.06
C ASP A 94 11.06 -17.10 1.93
N CYS A 95 11.00 -18.26 2.61
CA CYS A 95 9.81 -19.10 2.66
C CYS A 95 8.60 -18.33 3.23
N GLN A 96 8.79 -17.63 4.35
CA GLN A 96 7.72 -16.82 4.94
C GLN A 96 7.26 -15.70 4.00
N ALA A 97 8.19 -15.03 3.29
CA ALA A 97 7.85 -13.98 2.34
C ALA A 97 6.97 -14.50 1.21
N VAL A 98 7.31 -15.66 0.63
CA VAL A 98 6.51 -16.32 -0.41
C VAL A 98 5.13 -16.69 0.12
N LEU A 99 5.05 -17.37 1.27
CA LEU A 99 3.78 -17.79 1.86
C LEU A 99 2.88 -16.60 2.17
N MET A 100 3.43 -15.54 2.78
CA MET A 100 2.66 -14.34 3.09
C MET A 100 2.14 -13.63 1.83
N SER A 101 2.92 -13.61 0.75
CA SER A 101 2.50 -13.07 -0.54
C SER A 101 1.32 -13.84 -1.12
N VAL A 102 1.41 -15.18 -1.15
CA VAL A 102 0.34 -16.06 -1.65
C VAL A 102 -0.92 -15.91 -0.80
N PHE A 103 -0.81 -16.05 0.52
CA PHE A 103 -1.96 -15.93 1.43
C PHE A 103 -2.67 -14.59 1.30
N ARG A 104 -1.90 -13.49 1.18
CA ARG A 104 -2.47 -12.16 1.04
C ARG A 104 -3.17 -11.98 -0.30
N THR A 105 -2.59 -12.49 -1.39
CA THR A 105 -3.19 -12.44 -2.72
C THR A 105 -4.51 -13.20 -2.75
N LEU A 106 -4.57 -14.38 -2.14
CA LEU A 106 -5.79 -15.19 -2.03
C LEU A 106 -6.89 -14.44 -1.26
N LYS A 107 -6.56 -13.90 -0.06
CA LYS A 107 -7.53 -13.11 0.72
C LYS A 107 -8.03 -11.87 -0.05
N GLN A 108 -7.16 -11.16 -0.76
CA GLN A 108 -7.55 -9.98 -1.55
C GLN A 108 -8.44 -10.31 -2.75
N ARG A 109 -8.39 -11.57 -3.21
CA ARG A 109 -9.25 -12.10 -4.28
C ARG A 109 -10.56 -12.71 -3.76
N GLY A 110 -10.78 -12.73 -2.44
CA GLY A 110 -11.98 -13.32 -1.82
C GLY A 110 -11.86 -14.81 -1.52
N HIS A 111 -10.71 -15.43 -1.82
CA HIS A 111 -10.51 -16.86 -1.66
C HIS A 111 -10.10 -17.23 -0.23
N ASP A 112 -10.57 -18.38 0.27
CA ASP A 112 -10.04 -18.97 1.50
C ASP A 112 -8.63 -19.51 1.24
N PRO A 113 -7.56 -18.95 1.87
CA PRO A 113 -6.21 -19.30 1.50
C PRO A 113 -5.84 -20.76 1.79
N ILE A 114 -6.31 -21.29 2.93
CA ILE A 114 -5.93 -22.62 3.38
C ILE A 114 -6.56 -23.65 2.45
N ARG A 115 -7.88 -23.56 2.24
CA ARG A 115 -8.62 -24.43 1.34
C ARG A 115 -8.07 -24.37 -0.07
N THR A 116 -7.82 -23.16 -0.59
CA THR A 116 -7.30 -23.01 -1.97
C THR A 116 -5.93 -23.67 -2.13
N ILE A 117 -5.01 -23.49 -1.16
CA ILE A 117 -3.68 -24.10 -1.22
C ILE A 117 -3.78 -25.62 -1.12
N ILE A 118 -4.59 -26.15 -0.20
CA ILE A 118 -4.79 -27.60 -0.05
C ILE A 118 -5.32 -28.21 -1.34
N THR A 119 -6.41 -27.67 -1.89
CA THR A 119 -7.01 -28.17 -3.13
C THR A 119 -6.04 -28.08 -4.30
N ALA A 120 -5.26 -27.00 -4.39
CA ALA A 120 -4.25 -26.86 -5.44
C ALA A 120 -3.11 -27.89 -5.34
N LEU A 121 -2.66 -28.20 -4.12
CA LEU A 121 -1.65 -29.22 -3.88
C LEU A 121 -2.19 -30.63 -4.16
N GLU A 122 -3.41 -30.94 -3.73
CA GLU A 122 -4.07 -32.22 -4.02
C GLU A 122 -4.17 -32.47 -5.53
N GLN A 123 -4.63 -31.47 -6.29
CA GLN A 123 -4.72 -31.57 -7.74
C GLN A 123 -3.35 -31.69 -8.41
N TYR A 124 -2.36 -30.94 -7.93
CA TYR A 124 -0.99 -31.06 -8.43
C TYR A 124 -0.40 -32.45 -8.20
N LEU A 125 -0.63 -33.05 -7.03
CA LEU A 125 -0.15 -34.40 -6.73
C LEU A 125 -0.77 -35.47 -7.65
N LEU A 126 -2.02 -35.27 -8.09
CA LEU A 126 -2.72 -36.21 -8.97
C LEU A 126 -2.39 -36.01 -10.46
N THR A 127 -2.20 -34.77 -10.89
CA THR A 127 -2.11 -34.40 -12.32
C THR A 127 -0.73 -33.94 -12.75
N ALA A 128 0.19 -33.71 -11.80
CA ALA A 128 1.45 -32.98 -11.99
C ALA A 128 1.27 -31.57 -12.59
N GLN A 129 0.06 -31.01 -12.53
CA GLN A 129 -0.29 -29.70 -13.05
C GLN A 129 -0.97 -28.88 -11.96
N LEU A 130 -0.54 -27.62 -11.82
CA LEU A 130 -1.16 -26.71 -10.87
C LEU A 130 -2.47 -26.20 -11.47
N PRO A 131 -3.60 -26.25 -10.74
CA PRO A 131 -4.84 -25.72 -11.27
C PRO A 131 -4.77 -24.21 -11.47
N PRO A 132 -5.48 -23.68 -12.48
CA PRO A 132 -5.63 -22.25 -12.61
C PRO A 132 -6.39 -21.70 -11.39
N LEU A 133 -5.94 -20.55 -10.89
CA LEU A 133 -6.69 -19.82 -9.88
C LEU A 133 -8.02 -19.35 -10.48
N GLU A 134 -9.13 -19.74 -9.85
CA GLU A 134 -10.46 -19.30 -10.26
C GLU A 134 -10.52 -17.76 -10.32
N SER A 135 -11.22 -17.27 -11.35
CA SER A 135 -11.41 -15.84 -11.56
C SER A 135 -11.98 -15.20 -10.29
N ARG A 136 -11.44 -14.04 -9.92
CA ARG A 136 -11.78 -13.30 -8.70
C ARG A 136 -13.29 -13.34 -8.43
N GLU A 137 -13.70 -13.97 -7.33
CA GLU A 137 -15.09 -13.92 -6.90
C GLU A 137 -15.48 -12.44 -6.74
N LYS A 138 -16.60 -12.05 -7.36
CA LYS A 138 -17.10 -10.68 -7.35
C LYS A 138 -17.66 -10.32 -5.97
N GLN A 139 -16.82 -10.28 -4.94
CA GLN A 139 -17.14 -9.52 -3.75
C GLN A 139 -16.83 -8.04 -4.03
N LEU A 140 -17.92 -7.32 -4.27
CA LEU A 140 -18.01 -5.92 -4.65
C LEU A 140 -17.15 -4.99 -3.76
N ARG A 141 -16.53 -4.01 -4.44
CA ARG A 141 -15.94 -2.74 -3.96
C ARG A 141 -14.55 -2.82 -3.30
N CYS A 142 -13.55 -2.59 -4.15
CA CYS A 142 -12.57 -1.48 -4.07
C CYS A 142 -11.33 -1.92 -4.86
N LEU A 143 -11.38 -1.72 -6.17
CA LEU A 143 -10.26 -1.91 -7.08
C LEU A 143 -9.65 -0.54 -7.36
N GLY A 144 -8.36 -0.42 -7.10
CA GLY A 144 -7.56 0.71 -7.53
C GLY A 144 -6.14 0.56 -7.00
N TRP A 145 -5.20 0.37 -7.92
CA TRP A 145 -3.75 0.64 -7.77
C TRP A 145 -2.91 -0.48 -7.13
N PHE A 146 -2.52 -1.44 -7.98
CA PHE A 146 -1.47 -2.44 -7.74
C PHE A 146 -0.21 -2.02 -8.51
N GLU A 147 0.86 -1.66 -7.79
CA GLU A 147 2.29 -1.84 -8.13
C GLU A 147 3.12 -1.20 -7.00
N ALA A 148 3.49 -1.96 -5.94
CA ALA A 148 4.62 -1.66 -5.03
C ALA A 148 4.61 -2.60 -3.80
N ILE A 149 4.83 -3.90 -4.00
CA ILE A 149 5.24 -4.80 -2.91
C ILE A 149 6.36 -5.70 -3.43
N VAL A 150 7.50 -5.10 -3.80
CA VAL A 150 8.76 -5.84 -4.00
C VAL A 150 9.97 -5.15 -3.34
N VAL A 151 9.89 -3.89 -2.90
CA VAL A 151 11.07 -3.20 -2.34
C VAL A 151 10.83 -2.72 -0.92
N LEU A 152 10.97 -3.64 0.04
CA LEU A 152 11.41 -3.32 1.40
C LEU A 152 12.60 -4.24 1.72
N ARG A 153 13.73 -3.92 1.07
CA ARG A 153 15.06 -4.05 1.66
C ARG A 153 15.47 -2.67 2.19
#